data_AF-A0A953VW21-F1
#
_entry.id   AF-A0A953VW21-F1
#
_cell.length_a   1.000
_cell.length_b   1.000
_cell.length_c   1.000
_cell.angle_alpha   90.00
_cell.angle_beta   90.00
_cell.angle_gamma   90.00
#
_symmetry.space_group_name_H-M   'P 1'
#
loop_
_entity.id
_entity.type
_entity.pdbx_description
1 polymer ?
#
loop_
_entity_poly.entity_id
_entity_poly.type
_entity_poly.pdbx_seq_one_letter_code
_entity_poly.pdbx_strand_id
1 'polypeptide(L)' 'AVGCEDSSRATPDDLALLARAAQDSGAFRIRYADTLGVLEPFGAFEAIRRLTDATDLAVEFHGHDDLGLATA' A
#
# COMPACT_ATOMS: atom_id res chain seq x y z
N ALA A 1 -8.86 -7.08 -8.65
CA ALA A 1 -7.80 -6.51 -7.78
C ALA A 1 -7.23 -5.27 -8.46
N VAL A 2 -6.72 -4.32 -7.68
CA VAL A 2 -6.05 -3.09 -8.16
C VAL A 2 -4.66 -3.02 -7.55
N GLY A 3 -3.67 -2.56 -8.32
CA GLY A 3 -2.30 -2.34 -7.84
C GLY A 3 -1.93 -0.86 -7.87
N CYS A 4 -1.29 -0.40 -6.81
CA CYS A 4 -0.81 0.96 -6.66
C CYS A 4 0.73 0.94 -6.73
N GLU A 5 1.28 1.21 -7.91
CA GLU A 5 2.72 1.39 -8.09
C GLU A 5 3.22 2.60 -7.29
N ASP A 6 4.40 2.47 -6.68
CA ASP A 6 5.11 3.56 -6.00
C ASP A 6 4.31 4.22 -4.86
N SER A 7 3.57 3.38 -4.13
CA SER A 7 2.72 3.79 -3.02
C SER A 7 3.50 4.42 -1.86
N SER A 8 4.79 4.10 -1.70
CA SER A 8 5.67 4.67 -0.66
C SER A 8 5.91 6.17 -0.80
N ARG A 9 5.62 6.75 -1.97
CA ARG A 9 5.78 8.19 -2.24
C ARG A 9 4.44 8.90 -2.49
N ALA A 10 3.33 8.17 -2.50
CA ALA A 10 1.99 8.74 -2.56
C ALA A 10 1.54 9.28 -1.19
N THR A 11 0.60 10.23 -1.18
CA THR A 11 0.03 10.69 0.08
C THR A 11 -0.93 9.64 0.66
N PRO A 12 -1.08 9.53 1.99
CA PRO A 12 -2.05 8.64 2.59
C PRO A 12 -3.50 8.90 2.15
N ASP A 13 -3.85 10.17 1.91
CA ASP A 13 -5.19 10.57 1.49
C ASP A 13 -5.51 10.11 0.07
N ASP A 14 -4.55 10.20 -0.85
CA ASP A 14 -4.69 9.69 -2.22
C ASP A 14 -4.86 8.17 -2.23
N LEU A 15 -4.07 7.46 -1.44
CA LEU A 15 -4.18 6.00 -1.31
C LEU A 15 -5.53 5.59 -0.71
N ALA A 16 -6.03 6.31 0.29
CA ALA A 16 -7.34 6.07 0.87
C ALA A 16 -8.48 6.35 -0.13
N LEU A 17 -8.37 7.42 -0.93
CA LEU A 17 -9.32 7.73 -2.00
C LEU A 17 -9.36 6.60 -3.04
N LEU A 18 -8.18 6.16 -3.50
CA LEU A 18 -8.05 5.06 -4.47
C LEU A 18 -8.61 3.75 -3.92
N ALA A 19 -8.34 3.43 -2.65
CA ALA A 19 -8.83 2.22 -2.00
C ALA A 19 -10.36 2.18 -1.94
N ARG A 20 -10.99 3.29 -1.51
CA ARG A 20 -12.45 3.43 -1.48
C ARG A 20 -13.07 3.34 -2.88
N ALA A 21 -12.49 4.05 -3.85
CA ALA A 21 -12.97 3.99 -5.24
C ALA A 21 -12.84 2.57 -5.83
N ALA A 22 -11.76 1.86 -5.54
CA ALA A 22 -11.58 0.47 -5.96
C ALA A 22 -12.61 -0.45 -5.29
N GLN A 23 -12.88 -0.26 -4.00
CA GLN A 23 -13.89 -1.00 -3.24
C GLN A 23 -15.28 -0.79 -3.84
N ASP A 24 -15.69 0.46 -4.06
CA ASP A 24 -16.99 0.80 -4.65
C ASP A 24 -17.15 0.25 -6.07
N SER A 25 -16.04 0.05 -6.77
CA SER A 25 -15.99 -0.56 -8.11
C SER A 25 -15.97 -2.09 -8.09
N GLY A 26 -16.09 -2.73 -6.92
CA GLY A 26 -16.12 -4.19 -6.78
C GLY A 26 -14.75 -4.86 -6.82
N ALA A 27 -13.66 -4.14 -6.57
CA ALA A 27 -12.39 -4.78 -6.29
C ALA A 27 -12.50 -5.67 -5.04
N PHE A 28 -11.68 -6.71 -4.98
CA PHE A 28 -11.60 -7.62 -3.82
C PHE A 28 -10.26 -7.53 -3.08
N ARG A 29 -9.30 -6.78 -3.63
CA ARG A 29 -7.94 -6.64 -3.11
C ARG A 29 -7.25 -5.40 -3.69
N ILE A 30 -6.48 -4.71 -2.87
CA ILE A 30 -5.57 -3.63 -3.25
C ILE A 30 -4.12 -4.01 -2.91
N ARG A 31 -3.16 -3.65 -3.78
CA ARG A 31 -1.72 -3.86 -3.54
C ARG A 31 -1.04 -2.52 -3.30
N TYR A 32 -0.34 -2.41 -2.18
CA TYR A 32 0.62 -1.36 -1.89
C TYR A 32 2.00 -1.81 -2.38
N ALA A 33 2.63 -1.05 -3.29
CA ALA A 33 3.96 -1.36 -3.79
C ALA A 33 4.98 -0.29 -3.40
N ASP A 34 6.03 -0.66 -2.67
CA ASP A 34 7.23 0.15 -2.48
C ASP A 34 8.20 -0.10 -3.63
N THR A 35 7.91 0.53 -4.77
CA THR A 35 8.60 0.29 -6.05
C THR A 35 10.09 0.65 -6.01
N LEU A 36 10.50 1.56 -5.13
CA LEU A 36 11.89 2.00 -5.01
C LEU A 36 12.61 1.45 -3.76
N GLY A 37 11.95 0.60 -2.97
CA GLY A 37 12.56 -0.02 -1.78
C GLY A 37 13.01 0.99 -0.73
N VAL A 38 12.27 2.09 -0.56
CA VAL A 38 12.66 3.22 0.31
C VAL A 38 11.99 3.19 1.69
N LEU A 39 11.08 2.24 1.95
CA LEU A 39 10.41 2.15 3.24
C LEU A 39 11.29 1.48 4.30
N GLU A 40 11.37 2.14 5.45
CA GLU A 40 11.79 1.55 6.71
C GLU A 40 10.65 0.70 7.33
N PRO A 41 10.94 -0.33 8.15
CA PRO A 41 9.94 -1.27 8.64
C PRO A 41 8.74 -0.61 9.37
N PHE A 42 9.01 0.37 10.22
CA PHE A 42 7.95 1.11 10.92
C PHE A 42 7.16 2.02 9.97
N GLY A 43 7.79 2.55 8.93
CA GLY A 43 7.12 3.30 7.87
C GLY A 43 6.17 2.41 7.08
N ALA A 44 6.59 1.20 6.72
CA ALA A 44 5.74 0.20 6.09
C ALA A 44 4.56 -0.19 6.98
N PHE A 45 4.80 -0.44 8.28
CA PHE A 45 3.74 -0.73 9.24
C PHE A 45 2.70 0.40 9.29
N GLU A 46 3.13 1.66 9.43
CA GLU A 46 2.21 2.79 9.47
C GLU A 46 1.42 2.96 8.18
N ALA A 47 2.08 2.83 7.02
CA ALA A 47 1.44 2.95 5.72
C ALA A 47 0.36 1.89 5.52
N ILE A 48 0.67 0.62 5.83
CA ILE A 48 -0.29 -0.47 5.72
C ILE A 48 -1.43 -0.30 6.73
N ARG A 49 -1.15 0.08 7.97
CA ARG A 49 -2.20 0.33 8.99
C ARG A 49 -3.17 1.41 8.53
N ARG A 50 -2.67 2.53 8.01
CA ARG A 50 -3.51 3.62 7.47
C ARG A 50 -4.35 3.15 6.29
N LEU A 51 -3.78 2.34 5.38
CA LEU A 51 -4.50 1.81 4.24
C LEU A 51 -5.61 0.83 4.69
N THR A 52 -5.32 -0.09 5.62
CA THR A 52 -6.33 -1.01 6.16
C THR A 52 -7.42 -0.29 6.95
N ASP A 53 -7.12 0.83 7.61
CA ASP A 53 -8.12 1.65 8.29
C ASP A 53 -9.09 2.35 7.31
N ALA A 54 -8.71 2.47 6.03
CA ALA A 54 -9.46 3.21 5.01
C ALA A 54 -10.34 2.34 4.09
N THR A 55 -10.22 1.01 4.13
CA THR A 55 -10.93 0.09 3.22
C THR A 55 -11.14 -1.29 3.84
N ASP A 56 -12.20 -1.98 3.43
CA ASP A 56 -12.45 -3.38 3.75
C ASP A 56 -11.79 -4.36 2.77
N LEU A 57 -11.09 -3.85 1.74
CA LEU A 57 -10.37 -4.67 0.79
C LEU A 57 -9.25 -5.45 1.48
N ALA A 58 -9.00 -6.67 1.02
CA ALA A 58 -7.75 -7.34 1.36
C ALA A 58 -6.57 -6.47 0.91
N VAL A 59 -5.58 -6.28 1.78
CA VAL A 59 -4.38 -5.51 1.48
C VAL A 59 -3.22 -6.47 1.23
N GLU A 60 -2.58 -6.31 0.08
CA GLU A 60 -1.30 -6.96 -0.25
C GLU A 60 -0.16 -5.94 -0.18
N PHE A 61 0.98 -6.35 0.36
CA PHE A 61 2.21 -5.57 0.34
C PHE A 61 3.22 -6.17 -0.65
N HIS A 62 3.88 -5.30 -1.42
CA HIS A 62 4.99 -5.63 -2.31
C HIS A 62 6.14 -4.69 -2.00
N GLY A 63 7.21 -5.19 -1.38
CA GLY A 63 8.42 -4.43 -1.08
C GLY A 63 9.56 -4.80 -2.03
N HIS A 64 10.22 -3.81 -2.62
CA HIS A 64 11.53 -4.01 -3.23
C HIS A 64 12.64 -3.98 -2.16
N ASP A 65 13.78 -4.59 -2.47
CA ASP A 65 14.84 -4.88 -1.48
C ASP A 65 16.11 -4.04 -1.69
N ASP A 66 15.98 -2.85 -2.29
CA ASP A 66 17.10 -1.96 -2.65
C ASP A 66 17.98 -1.60 -1.44
N LEU A 67 17.39 -1.56 -0.24
CA LEU A 67 18.06 -1.28 1.04
C LEU A 67 18.19 -2.52 1.95
N GLY A 68 17.79 -3.71 1.50
CA GLY A 68 17.84 -4.95 2.30
C GLY A 68 16.73 -5.06 3.36
N LEU A 69 15.62 -4.32 3.20
CA LEU A 69 14.55 -4.18 4.19
C LEU A 69 13.24 -4.86 3.78
N ALA A 70 13.17 -5.55 2.63
CA ALA A 70 11.91 -6.09 2.12
C ALA A 70 11.26 -7.16 3.02
N THR A 71 12.05 -7.78 3.91
CA THR A 71 11.60 -8.88 4.79
C THR A 71 11.76 -8.57 6.29
N ALA A 72 12.13 -7.33 6.62
CA ALA A 72 12.46 -6.89 7.98
C ALA A 72 11.25 -6.77 8.93
#